data_AF-A0A926CW81-F1
#
_entry.id   AF-A0A926CW81-F1
#
_cell.length_a   1.000
_cell.length_b   1.000
_cell.length_c   1.000
_cell.angle_alpha   90.00
_cell.angle_beta   90.00
_cell.angle_gamma   90.00
#
_symmetry.space_group_name_H-M   'P 1'
#
loop_
_entity.id
_entity.type
_entity.pdbx_description
1 polymer ?
#
loop_
_entity_poly.entity_id
_entity_poly.type
_entity_poly.pdbx_seq_one_letter_code
_entity_poly.pdbx_strand_id
1 'polypeptide(L)'
;MKKFVFITLIAITGPTLHAQTLMYEDYDWELSPNLHTLTEQEMKEPEILLKDKTAIEYAYDKEGTLQAYFLTHKIIRVHTNEAIEDNNKIYLPYSDNSEIIRQKVRVITSTGKVIKLGTGDIKEAKDEETESVYRYFALEGIDLGSEI
;
A
#
# COMPACT_ATOMS: atom_id res chain seq x y z
N MET A 1 41.06 -59.25 -5.48
CA MET A 1 40.80 -58.32 -4.37
C MET A 1 40.25 -57.02 -4.94
N LYS A 2 38.92 -56.83 -4.91
CA LYS A 2 38.26 -55.65 -5.49
C LYS A 2 38.34 -54.50 -4.48
N LYS A 3 39.07 -53.43 -4.81
CA LYS A 3 39.08 -52.20 -4.01
C LYS A 3 37.86 -51.38 -4.42
N PHE A 4 36.82 -51.39 -3.59
CA PHE A 4 35.71 -50.44 -3.71
C PHE A 4 36.23 -49.08 -3.23
N VAL A 5 36.40 -48.13 -4.15
CA VAL A 5 36.64 -46.74 -3.81
C VAL A 5 35.26 -46.10 -3.61
N PHE A 6 34.90 -45.85 -2.35
CA PHE A 6 33.69 -45.11 -2.00
C PHE A 6 34.01 -43.61 -2.15
N ILE A 7 33.57 -43.00 -3.26
CA ILE A 7 33.66 -41.55 -3.45
C ILE A 7 32.43 -40.95 -2.77
N THR A 8 32.60 -40.46 -1.54
CA THR A 8 31.55 -39.71 -0.84
C THR A 8 31.41 -38.35 -1.51
N LEU A 9 30.37 -38.18 -2.32
CA LEU A 9 29.96 -36.89 -2.87
C LEU A 9 29.34 -36.05 -1.73
N ILE A 10 30.14 -35.19 -1.10
CA ILE A 10 29.61 -34.17 -0.17
C ILE A 10 28.87 -33.14 -1.02
N ALA A 11 27.54 -33.25 -1.08
CA ALA A 11 26.70 -32.18 -1.59
C ALA A 11 26.81 -31.00 -0.61
N ILE A 12 27.52 -29.94 -1.01
CA ILE A 12 27.56 -28.67 -0.31
C ILE A 12 26.18 -28.02 -0.47
N THR A 13 25.25 -28.38 0.40
CA THR A 13 24.06 -27.55 0.65
C THR A 13 24.49 -26.46 1.62
N GLY A 14 25.12 -25.40 1.10
CA GLY A 14 25.37 -24.21 1.89
C GLY A 14 24.02 -23.63 2.35
N PRO A 15 23.84 -23.21 3.62
CA PRO A 15 22.63 -22.52 4.01
C PRO A 15 22.55 -21.23 3.19
N THR A 16 21.46 -21.05 2.45
CA THR A 16 21.15 -19.75 1.85
C THR A 16 20.89 -18.79 3.01
N LEU A 17 21.91 -17.99 3.34
CA LEU A 17 21.78 -16.86 4.25
C LEU A 17 20.90 -15.84 3.57
N HIS A 18 19.59 -15.97 3.74
CA HIS A 18 18.65 -14.91 3.40
C HIS A 18 18.85 -13.79 4.42
N ALA A 19 19.40 -12.66 3.97
CA ALA A 19 19.28 -11.43 4.73
C ALA A 19 17.79 -11.10 4.89
N GLN A 20 17.41 -10.53 6.04
CA GLN A 20 16.07 -10.01 6.25
C GLN A 20 15.81 -8.88 5.25
N THR A 21 14.99 -9.15 4.25
CA THR A 21 14.49 -8.13 3.32
C THR A 21 13.27 -7.50 3.97
N LEU A 22 13.18 -6.17 3.93
CA LEU A 22 12.04 -5.46 4.51
C LEU A 22 10.82 -5.73 3.64
N MET A 23 9.72 -6.13 4.27
CA MET A 23 8.47 -6.50 3.60
C MET A 23 7.97 -5.38 2.70
N TYR A 24 8.13 -4.10 3.08
CA TYR A 24 7.69 -2.99 2.25
C TYR A 24 8.36 -2.97 0.87
N GLU A 25 9.58 -3.50 0.72
CA GLU A 25 10.33 -3.49 -0.54
C GLU A 25 9.63 -4.36 -1.60
N ASP A 26 9.22 -5.55 -1.18
CA ASP A 26 8.54 -6.55 -2.03
C ASP A 26 7.01 -6.37 -2.07
N TYR A 27 6.46 -5.50 -1.22
CA TYR A 27 5.02 -5.30 -1.15
C TYR A 27 4.50 -4.53 -2.37
N ASP A 28 3.53 -5.13 -3.04
CA ASP A 28 2.67 -4.44 -4.00
C ASP A 28 1.21 -4.89 -3.83
N TRP A 29 0.29 -4.08 -4.33
CA TRP A 29 -1.11 -4.48 -4.42
C TRP A 29 -1.35 -5.39 -5.64
N GLU A 30 -2.54 -5.97 -5.71
CA GLU A 30 -2.93 -6.80 -6.85
C GLU A 30 -2.93 -6.02 -8.17
N LEU A 31 -2.30 -6.55 -9.22
CA LEU A 31 -2.13 -5.86 -10.51
C LEU A 31 -3.46 -5.69 -11.28
N SER A 32 -4.33 -6.68 -11.19
CA SER A 32 -5.63 -6.76 -11.88
C SER A 32 -6.75 -6.92 -10.85
N PRO A 33 -7.18 -5.83 -10.20
CA PRO A 33 -8.15 -5.92 -9.12
C PRO A 33 -9.56 -6.15 -9.64
N ASN A 34 -10.40 -6.74 -8.80
CA ASN A 34 -11.84 -6.84 -9.00
C ASN A 34 -12.55 -6.26 -7.78
N LEU A 35 -13.76 -5.75 -7.99
CA LEU A 35 -14.63 -5.32 -6.90
C LEU A 35 -14.94 -6.51 -5.98
N HIS A 36 -14.84 -6.28 -4.68
CA HIS A 36 -15.27 -7.24 -3.68
C HIS A 36 -16.80 -7.41 -3.73
N THR A 37 -17.25 -8.61 -3.42
CA THR A 37 -18.68 -8.90 -3.22
C THR A 37 -19.07 -8.58 -1.79
N LEU A 38 -20.16 -7.84 -1.61
CA LEU A 38 -20.63 -7.40 -0.29
C LEU A 38 -21.89 -8.17 0.10
N THR A 39 -22.05 -8.37 1.39
CA THR A 39 -23.27 -8.90 1.99
C THR A 39 -24.38 -7.84 1.99
N GLU A 40 -25.64 -8.28 2.14
CA GLU A 40 -26.78 -7.36 2.24
C GLU A 40 -26.69 -6.39 3.41
N GLN A 41 -25.99 -6.77 4.48
CA GLN A 41 -25.81 -5.90 5.64
C GLN A 41 -24.74 -4.85 5.39
N GLU A 42 -23.62 -5.23 4.79
CA GLU A 42 -22.55 -4.31 4.39
C GLU A 42 -23.07 -3.23 3.42
N MET A 43 -23.95 -3.59 2.48
CA MET A 43 -24.54 -2.63 1.55
C MET A 43 -25.38 -1.52 2.21
N LYS A 44 -25.71 -1.64 3.50
CA LYS A 44 -26.42 -0.58 4.26
C LYS A 44 -25.48 0.43 4.88
N GLU A 45 -24.20 0.09 5.03
CA GLU A 45 -23.20 0.99 5.59
C GLU A 45 -22.77 2.04 4.54
N PRO A 46 -22.61 3.32 4.92
CA PRO A 46 -22.17 4.37 4.01
C PRO A 46 -20.80 4.09 3.38
N GLU A 47 -19.91 3.49 4.17
CA GLU A 47 -18.54 3.14 3.81
C GLU A 47 -18.17 1.81 4.47
N ILE A 48 -17.35 0.99 3.80
CA ILE A 48 -16.81 -0.25 4.34
C ILE A 48 -15.30 -0.32 4.11
N LEU A 49 -14.56 -0.58 5.17
CA LEU A 49 -13.14 -0.90 5.10
C LEU A 49 -12.95 -2.39 4.80
N LEU A 50 -12.69 -2.72 3.53
CA LEU A 50 -12.54 -4.10 3.03
C LEU A 50 -11.15 -4.68 3.33
N LYS A 51 -10.15 -3.79 3.41
CA LYS A 51 -8.79 -4.15 3.77
C LYS A 51 -8.19 -3.04 4.60
N ASP A 52 -7.51 -3.43 5.68
CA ASP A 52 -6.56 -2.58 6.39
C ASP A 52 -5.30 -3.40 6.67
N LYS A 53 -4.24 -3.13 5.90
CA LYS A 53 -2.92 -3.70 6.15
C LYS A 53 -2.01 -2.58 6.60
N THR A 54 -1.53 -2.71 7.84
CA THR A 54 -0.49 -1.86 8.41
C THR A 54 0.71 -2.72 8.79
N ALA A 55 1.91 -2.25 8.49
CA ALA A 55 3.15 -2.84 8.98
C ALA A 55 4.17 -1.77 9.34
N ILE A 56 4.93 -2.05 10.39
CA ILE A 56 6.01 -1.21 10.89
C ILE A 56 7.24 -2.10 10.99
N GLU A 57 8.29 -1.72 10.29
CA GLU A 57 9.53 -2.50 10.22
C GLU A 57 10.70 -1.62 10.68
N TYR A 58 11.67 -2.22 11.36
CA TYR A 58 12.84 -1.51 11.87
C TYR A 58 14.11 -2.10 11.29
N ALA A 59 14.96 -1.26 10.72
CA ALA A 59 16.27 -1.68 10.21
C ALA A 59 17.29 -0.55 10.33
N TYR A 60 18.56 -0.93 10.48
CA TYR A 60 19.65 0.03 10.42
C TYR A 60 19.98 0.34 8.96
N ASP A 61 20.19 1.61 8.65
CA ASP A 61 20.73 2.03 7.35
C ASP A 61 22.24 1.75 7.24
N LYS A 62 22.85 2.15 6.12
CA LYS A 62 24.27 1.87 5.83
C LYS A 62 25.20 2.61 6.79
N GLU A 63 24.72 3.71 7.37
CA GLU A 63 25.39 4.58 8.31
C GLU A 63 25.23 4.08 9.76
N GLY A 64 24.41 3.04 9.98
CA GLY A 64 24.16 2.45 11.30
C GLY A 64 23.09 3.19 12.10
N THR A 65 22.28 4.02 11.46
CA THR A 65 21.13 4.71 12.09
C THR A 65 19.90 3.81 12.03
N LEU A 66 19.19 3.67 13.14
CA LEU A 66 17.95 2.90 13.18
C LEU A 66 16.83 3.68 12.48
N GLN A 67 16.23 3.06 11.46
CA GLN A 67 15.09 3.59 10.71
C GLN A 67 13.83 2.79 11.00
N ALA A 68 12.68 3.46 10.90
CA ALA A 68 11.36 2.83 10.97
C ALA A 68 10.63 3.01 9.63
N TYR A 69 10.18 1.92 9.05
CA TYR A 69 9.48 1.87 7.76
C TYR A 69 8.02 1.58 8.00
N PHE A 70 7.15 2.43 7.44
CA PHE A 70 5.70 2.34 7.61
C PHE A 70 5.06 1.95 6.27
N LEU A 71 4.29 0.87 6.28
CA LEU A 71 3.50 0.42 5.15
C LEU A 71 2.02 0.42 5.53
N THR A 72 1.21 1.16 4.79
CA THR A 72 -0.25 1.15 4.90
C THR A 72 -0.89 0.86 3.55
N HIS A 73 -1.87 -0.05 3.51
CA HIS A 73 -2.72 -0.31 2.35
C HIS A 73 -4.14 -0.55 2.84
N LYS A 74 -5.04 0.36 2.45
CA LYS A 74 -6.47 0.25 2.69
C LYS A 74 -7.22 0.00 1.39
N ILE A 75 -8.33 -0.72 1.48
CA ILE A 75 -9.34 -0.79 0.41
C ILE A 75 -10.65 -0.35 1.03
N ILE A 76 -11.19 0.74 0.53
CA ILE A 76 -12.40 1.37 1.06
C ILE A 76 -13.49 1.30 -0.02
N ARG A 77 -14.67 0.81 0.34
CA ARG A 77 -15.86 0.81 -0.50
C ARG A 77 -16.80 1.92 -0.06
N VAL A 78 -17.29 2.73 -0.99
CA VAL A 78 -18.22 3.85 -0.72
C VAL A 78 -19.61 3.59 -1.30
N HIS A 79 -20.67 3.91 -0.56
CA HIS A 79 -22.07 3.65 -0.91
C HIS A 79 -23.02 4.84 -0.74
N THR A 80 -22.55 5.96 -0.21
CA THR A 80 -23.33 7.20 -0.14
C THR A 80 -22.54 8.33 -0.79
N ASN A 81 -23.26 9.37 -1.22
CA ASN A 81 -22.59 10.57 -1.73
C ASN A 81 -21.70 11.24 -0.66
N GLU A 82 -22.11 11.17 0.61
CA GLU A 82 -21.29 11.64 1.74
C GLU A 82 -19.96 10.89 1.82
N ALA A 83 -19.98 9.55 1.76
CA ALA A 83 -18.76 8.76 1.76
C ALA A 83 -17.86 9.02 0.54
N ILE A 84 -18.46 9.32 -0.63
CA ILE A 84 -17.71 9.74 -1.82
C ILE A 84 -16.98 11.06 -1.55
N GLU A 85 -17.68 12.05 -0.99
CA GLU A 85 -17.07 13.35 -0.67
C GLU A 85 -15.96 13.22 0.38
N ASP A 86 -16.16 12.40 1.41
CA ASP A 86 -15.17 12.18 2.47
C ASP A 86 -13.89 11.51 1.95
N ASN A 87 -14.00 10.72 0.87
CA ASN A 87 -12.87 9.99 0.28
C ASN A 87 -12.34 10.60 -1.02
N ASN A 88 -12.92 11.70 -1.52
CA ASN A 88 -12.47 12.32 -2.78
C ASN A 88 -11.08 12.96 -2.67
N LYS A 89 -10.56 13.12 -1.46
CA LYS A 89 -9.21 13.61 -1.18
C LYS A 89 -8.47 12.68 -0.22
N ILE A 90 -7.32 12.18 -0.65
CA ILE A 90 -6.43 11.40 0.22
C ILE A 90 -5.22 12.25 0.60
N TYR A 91 -5.22 12.74 1.83
CA TYR A 91 -4.12 13.51 2.39
C TYR A 91 -2.90 12.63 2.64
N LEU A 92 -1.72 13.13 2.26
CA LEU A 92 -0.46 12.45 2.48
C LEU A 92 0.07 12.81 3.87
N PRO A 93 0.46 11.81 4.68
CA PRO A 93 1.16 12.07 5.92
C PRO A 93 2.56 12.57 5.57
N TYR A 94 2.71 13.89 5.46
CA TYR A 94 4.02 14.51 5.35
C TYR A 94 4.42 15.05 6.71
N SER A 95 5.52 14.54 7.24
CA SER A 95 6.24 15.18 8.33
C SER A 95 7.65 15.52 7.84
N ASP A 96 8.24 16.59 8.37
CA ASP A 96 9.60 17.02 8.01
C ASP A 96 10.67 15.96 8.34
N ASN A 97 10.32 14.98 9.20
CA ASN A 97 11.20 13.91 9.66
C ASN A 97 10.93 12.56 8.97
N SER A 98 10.09 12.53 7.92
CA SER A 98 9.73 11.30 7.22
C SER A 98 9.84 11.44 5.71
N GLU A 99 10.43 10.43 5.07
CA GLU A 99 10.50 10.34 3.62
C GLU A 99 9.37 9.44 3.08
N ILE A 100 8.67 9.90 2.03
CA ILE A 100 7.69 9.07 1.32
C ILE A 100 8.44 8.22 0.30
N ILE A 101 8.57 6.92 0.60
CA ILE A 101 9.27 5.96 -0.28
C ILE A 101 8.42 5.62 -1.52
N ARG A 102 7.13 5.36 -1.31
CA ARG A 102 6.21 4.94 -2.37
C ARG A 102 4.79 5.32 -2.00
N GLN A 103 4.12 6.00 -2.92
CA GLN A 103 2.73 6.37 -2.79
C GLN A 103 1.99 6.03 -4.08
N LYS A 104 0.88 5.31 -3.96
CA LYS A 104 0.01 4.97 -5.08
C LYS A 104 -1.43 5.00 -4.58
N VAL A 105 -2.37 5.47 -5.39
CA VAL A 105 -3.81 5.35 -5.14
C VAL A 105 -4.49 4.87 -6.42
N ARG A 106 -5.61 4.17 -6.31
CA ARG A 106 -6.45 3.85 -7.46
C ARG A 106 -7.92 3.92 -7.08
N VAL A 107 -8.75 4.23 -8.07
CA VAL A 107 -10.21 4.10 -7.96
C VAL A 107 -10.64 2.97 -8.89
N ILE A 108 -11.46 2.06 -8.39
CA ILE A 108 -12.17 1.05 -9.17
C ILE A 108 -13.63 1.46 -9.14
N THR A 109 -14.15 1.95 -10.26
CA THR A 109 -15.55 2.39 -10.34
C THR A 109 -16.51 1.22 -10.13
N SER A 110 -17.79 1.52 -9.86
CA SER A 110 -18.87 0.52 -9.80
C SER A 110 -18.97 -0.38 -11.04
N THR A 111 -18.50 0.12 -12.19
CA THR A 111 -18.45 -0.59 -13.47
C THR A 111 -17.15 -1.38 -13.69
N GLY A 112 -16.19 -1.30 -12.76
CA GLY A 112 -14.89 -1.98 -12.82
C GLY A 112 -13.80 -1.23 -13.58
N LYS A 113 -14.01 0.04 -13.95
CA LYS A 113 -12.96 0.86 -14.59
C LYS A 113 -11.92 1.22 -13.53
N VAL A 114 -10.64 1.00 -13.84
CA VAL A 114 -9.53 1.32 -12.95
C VAL A 114 -8.89 2.64 -13.35
N ILE A 115 -8.85 3.59 -12.42
CA ILE A 115 -8.16 4.89 -12.53
C ILE A 115 -6.99 4.86 -11.55
N LYS A 116 -5.75 5.03 -12.01
CA LYS A 116 -4.55 4.97 -11.16
C LYS A 116 -3.94 6.36 -11.03
N LEU A 117 -3.53 6.69 -9.81
CA LEU A 117 -2.83 7.93 -9.45
C LEU A 117 -1.49 7.58 -8.83
N GLY A 118 -0.44 8.30 -9.21
CA GLY A 118 0.92 8.12 -8.71
C GLY A 118 1.55 9.45 -8.31
N THR A 119 2.85 9.44 -8.02
CA THR A 119 3.56 10.61 -7.47
C THR A 119 3.36 11.92 -8.26
N GLY A 120 3.20 11.85 -9.59
CA GLY A 120 2.97 13.04 -10.43
C GLY A 120 1.58 13.67 -10.29
N ASP A 121 0.62 12.95 -9.72
CA ASP A 121 -0.76 13.42 -9.53
C ASP A 121 -0.99 14.09 -8.17
N ILE A 122 0.03 14.07 -7.30
CA ILE A 122 -0.01 14.69 -5.98
C ILE A 122 -0.21 16.20 -6.14
N LYS A 123 -1.22 16.73 -5.47
CA LYS A 123 -1.50 18.16 -5.35
C LYS A 123 -0.91 18.69 -4.05
N GLU A 124 -0.58 19.97 -4.07
CA GLU A 124 -0.16 20.73 -2.91
C GLU A 124 -1.10 21.91 -2.73
N ALA A 125 -1.49 22.17 -1.49
CA ALA A 125 -2.28 23.34 -1.13
C ALA A 125 -1.76 23.92 0.19
N LYS A 126 -2.03 25.20 0.41
CA LYS A 126 -1.72 25.92 1.63
C LYS A 126 -3.02 26.27 2.33
N ASP A 127 -3.10 25.93 3.61
CA ASP A 127 -4.16 26.39 4.49
C ASP A 127 -3.94 27.88 4.78
N GLU A 128 -4.92 28.72 4.46
CA GLU A 128 -4.77 30.19 4.55
C GLU A 128 -4.74 30.68 6.00
N GLU A 129 -5.37 29.96 6.94
CA GLU A 129 -5.46 30.36 8.35
C GLU A 129 -4.22 29.96 9.14
N THR A 130 -3.74 28.74 8.91
CA THR A 130 -2.61 28.14 9.65
C THR A 130 -1.28 28.27 8.91
N GLU A 131 -1.32 28.72 7.65
CA GLU A 131 -0.20 28.70 6.71
C GLU A 131 0.39 27.31 6.43
N SER A 132 -0.28 26.24 6.84
CA SER A 132 0.22 24.87 6.70
C SER A 132 0.13 24.41 5.25
N VAL A 133 1.24 23.91 4.71
CA VAL A 133 1.27 23.27 3.39
C VAL A 133 0.96 21.78 3.54
N TYR A 134 -0.03 21.30 2.80
CA TYR A 134 -0.41 19.88 2.79
C TYR A 134 -0.46 19.34 1.36
N ARG A 135 -0.19 18.04 1.25
CA ARG A 135 -0.19 17.32 -0.03
C ARG A 135 -1.27 16.26 -0.04
N TYR A 136 -1.91 16.05 -1.17
CA TYR A 136 -3.04 15.13 -1.28
C TYR A 136 -3.23 14.60 -2.70
N PHE A 137 -3.92 13.48 -2.85
CA PHE A 137 -4.52 13.09 -4.13
C PHE A 137 -5.94 13.62 -4.23
N ALA A 138 -6.28 14.22 -5.36
CA ALA A 138 -7.67 14.43 -5.74
C ALA A 138 -8.12 13.21 -6.54
N LEU A 139 -9.13 12.49 -6.04
CA LEU A 139 -9.65 11.31 -6.67
C LEU A 139 -10.83 11.70 -7.59
N GLU A 140 -10.69 11.41 -8.87
CA GLU A 140 -11.75 11.63 -9.86
C GLU A 140 -12.42 10.32 -10.26
N GLY A 141 -13.70 10.40 -10.63
CA GLY A 141 -14.45 9.27 -11.16
C GLY A 141 -14.94 8.27 -10.12
N ILE A 142 -14.93 8.62 -8.82
CA ILE A 142 -15.59 7.86 -7.77
C ILE A 142 -17.11 7.94 -7.99
N ASP A 143 -17.78 6.79 -7.92
CA ASP A 143 -19.23 6.62 -7.97
C ASP A 143 -19.74 5.71 -6.84
N LEU A 144 -21.07 5.60 -6.70
CA LEU A 144 -21.68 4.73 -5.71
C LEU A 144 -21.29 3.27 -5.97
N GLY A 145 -20.61 2.65 -5.02
CA GLY A 145 -20.07 1.30 -5.15
C GLY A 145 -18.62 1.25 -5.61
N SER A 146 -17.93 2.38 -5.76
CA SER A 146 -16.48 2.41 -6.04
C SER A 146 -15.63 1.84 -4.90
N GLU A 147 -14.49 1.26 -5.25
CA GLU A 147 -13.40 0.95 -4.31
C GLU A 147 -12.21 1.89 -4.51
N ILE A 148 -11.60 2.28 -3.40
CA ILE A 148 -10.43 3.18 -3.32
C ILE A 148 -9.28 2.44 -2.63
#